data_AF-A0A165WZ98-F1
#
_entry.id   AF-A0A165WZ98-F1
#
_cell.length_a   1.000
_cell.length_b   1.000
_cell.length_c   1.000
_cell.angle_alpha   90.00
_cell.angle_beta   90.00
_cell.angle_gamma   90.00
#
_symmetry.space_group_name_H-M   'P 1'
#
loop_
_entity.id
_entity.type
_entity.pdbx_description
1 polymer ?
#
loop_
_entity_poly.entity_id
_entity_poly.type
_entity_poly.pdbx_seq_one_letter_code
_entity_poly.pdbx_strand_id
1 'polypeptide(L)'
;LGPCGMNSPHTHPRATEINFSINTTLRGGVLVENGARFAEIDIRPGTATVFPQGAIHFEMNPSCEDAMFVAGFNGEDPGVNQVAQRFFGLPPDIVGAALGGLGVQEVANLENYIPDNVILGVDECLKRCGIERVAQ
;
A
#
# COMPACT_ATOMS: atom_id res chain seq x y z
N LEU A 1 5.39 -11.91 -0.59
CA LEU A 1 5.84 -10.59 -1.09
C LEU A 1 7.33 -10.70 -1.41
N GLY A 2 7.71 -10.52 -2.68
CA GLY A 2 9.10 -10.70 -3.11
C GLY A 2 10.08 -9.72 -2.45
N PRO A 3 11.39 -9.86 -2.68
CA PRO A 3 12.40 -8.94 -2.16
C PRO A 3 12.04 -7.51 -2.54
N CYS A 4 12.09 -6.59 -1.57
CA CYS A 4 11.68 -5.20 -1.76
C CYS A 4 10.26 -4.99 -2.30
N GLY A 5 9.38 -6.00 -2.30
CA GLY A 5 8.01 -5.87 -2.75
C GLY A 5 7.16 -5.04 -1.78
N MET A 6 6.10 -4.43 -2.28
CA MET A 6 5.14 -3.66 -1.51
C MET A 6 3.72 -3.92 -1.99
N ASN A 7 2.82 -4.21 -1.07
CA ASN A 7 1.40 -4.03 -1.28
C ASN A 7 1.11 -2.52 -1.15
N SER A 8 0.77 -1.87 -2.26
CA SER A 8 0.66 -0.41 -2.32
C SER A 8 -0.42 0.10 -1.34
N PRO A 9 -0.40 1.39 -0.95
CA PRO A 9 -1.42 1.94 -0.06
C PRO A 9 -2.85 1.59 -0.46
N HIS A 10 -3.57 0.92 0.43
CA HIS A 10 -4.89 0.37 0.18
C HIS A 10 -5.76 0.39 1.44
N THR A 11 -7.04 0.04 1.27
CA THR A 11 -8.00 -0.06 2.37
C THR A 11 -8.96 -1.22 2.14
N HIS A 12 -9.45 -1.78 3.24
CA HIS A 12 -10.50 -2.79 3.27
C HIS A 12 -11.81 -2.12 3.74
N PRO A 13 -12.74 -1.80 2.82
CA PRO A 13 -13.95 -1.04 3.18
C PRO A 13 -14.94 -1.84 4.03
N ARG A 14 -14.85 -3.17 4.05
CA ARG A 14 -15.83 -4.06 4.69
C ARG A 14 -15.25 -4.95 5.79
N ALA A 15 -13.96 -4.89 6.10
CA ALA A 15 -13.36 -5.67 7.17
C ALA A 15 -12.11 -5.00 7.76
N THR A 16 -11.82 -5.36 9.01
CA THR A 16 -10.53 -5.14 9.67
C THR A 16 -9.60 -6.28 9.29
N GLU A 17 -8.34 -5.96 8.95
CA GLU A 17 -7.29 -6.93 8.68
C GLU A 17 -6.45 -7.18 9.94
N ILE A 18 -6.11 -8.44 10.18
CA ILE A 18 -4.95 -8.82 10.99
C ILE A 18 -3.85 -9.34 10.06
N ASN A 19 -2.67 -8.73 10.13
CA ASN A 19 -1.52 -9.11 9.32
C ASN A 19 -0.45 -9.75 10.21
N PHE A 20 -0.17 -11.03 10.01
CA PHE A 20 0.81 -11.82 10.77
C PHE A 20 2.01 -12.18 9.91
N SER A 21 3.22 -11.78 10.33
CA SER A 21 4.43 -12.10 9.58
C SER A 21 5.02 -13.45 9.99
N ILE A 22 5.43 -14.27 9.01
CA ILE A 22 5.95 -15.62 9.26
C ILE A 22 7.48 -15.64 9.33
N ASN A 23 8.17 -15.12 8.33
CA ASN A 23 9.61 -15.36 8.16
C ASN A 23 10.50 -14.11 8.11
N THR A 24 9.95 -12.94 7.79
CA THR A 24 10.71 -11.67 7.72
C THR A 24 10.02 -10.58 8.54
N THR A 25 10.70 -9.45 8.77
CA THR A 25 10.03 -8.27 9.33
C THR A 25 9.42 -7.48 8.18
N LEU A 26 8.09 -7.35 8.13
CA LEU A 26 7.43 -6.43 7.21
C LEU A 26 7.42 -5.02 7.79
N ARG A 27 7.65 -4.02 6.94
CA ARG A 27 7.42 -2.62 7.26
C ARG A 27 5.97 -2.29 6.89
N GLY A 28 5.14 -2.06 7.88
CA GLY A 28 3.76 -1.61 7.72
C GLY A 28 3.60 -0.13 8.07
N GLY A 29 2.51 0.45 7.61
CA GLY A 29 2.09 1.77 8.07
C GLY A 29 0.60 1.96 7.92
N VAL A 30 -0.01 2.77 8.78
CA VAL A 30 -1.45 2.99 8.80
C VAL A 30 -1.80 4.46 9.08
N LEU A 31 -2.83 4.93 8.39
CA LEU A 31 -3.52 6.19 8.62
C LEU A 31 -5.03 5.90 8.68
N VAL A 32 -5.63 6.17 9.83
CA VAL A 32 -7.02 5.79 10.14
C VAL A 32 -8.01 6.85 9.66
N GLU A 33 -8.29 7.90 10.44
CA GLU A 33 -9.15 9.01 10.08
C GLU A 33 -8.43 10.37 9.99
N ASN A 34 -9.14 11.39 9.49
CA ASN A 34 -8.62 12.75 9.40
C ASN A 34 -8.18 13.28 10.78
N GLY A 35 -6.96 13.82 10.85
CA GLY A 35 -6.38 14.36 12.08
C GLY A 35 -5.71 13.31 12.96
N ALA A 36 -5.86 12.01 12.66
CA ALA A 36 -5.07 10.98 13.29
C ALA A 36 -3.60 11.05 12.85
N ARG A 37 -2.70 10.65 13.74
CA ARG A 37 -1.28 10.52 13.41
C ARG A 37 -1.05 9.29 12.54
N PHE A 38 -0.10 9.38 11.61
CA PHE A 38 0.45 8.21 10.96
C PHE A 38 1.16 7.31 11.98
N ALA A 39 0.97 6.00 11.86
CA ALA A 39 1.66 5.00 12.66
C ALA A 39 2.47 4.08 11.75
N GLU A 40 3.78 4.05 11.95
CA GLU A 40 4.69 3.09 11.33
C GLU A 40 4.83 1.85 12.23
N ILE A 41 4.85 0.67 11.63
CA ILE A 41 4.75 -0.61 12.33
C ILE A 41 5.79 -1.58 11.76
N ASP A 42 6.68 -2.10 12.61
CA ASP A 42 7.53 -3.24 12.29
C ASP A 42 6.80 -4.55 12.65
N ILE A 43 6.30 -5.27 11.65
CA ILE A 43 5.62 -6.56 11.84
C ILE A 43 6.68 -7.66 11.79
N ARG A 44 7.28 -7.94 12.95
CA ARG A 44 8.36 -8.93 13.11
C ARG A 44 7.86 -10.37 12.90
N PRO A 45 8.73 -11.30 12.50
CA PRO A 45 8.37 -12.72 12.43
C PRO A 45 7.73 -13.20 13.74
N GLY A 46 6.61 -13.92 13.64
CA GLY A 46 5.87 -14.42 14.80
C GLY A 46 5.00 -13.38 15.51
N THR A 47 4.84 -12.17 14.95
CA THR A 47 3.98 -11.11 15.48
C THR A 47 2.92 -10.70 14.47
N ALA A 48 1.87 -10.04 14.96
CA ALA A 48 0.81 -9.50 14.14
C ALA A 48 0.55 -8.03 14.45
N THR A 49 0.00 -7.33 13.46
CA THR A 49 -0.65 -6.04 13.63
C THR A 49 -2.09 -6.09 13.15
N VAL A 50 -2.90 -5.11 13.55
CA VAL A 50 -4.29 -4.95 13.11
C VAL A 50 -4.41 -3.65 12.33
N PHE A 51 -4.93 -3.73 11.11
CA PHE A 51 -5.31 -2.57 10.31
C PHE A 51 -6.83 -2.40 10.36
N PRO A 52 -7.34 -1.33 11.00
CA PRO A 52 -8.77 -1.14 11.15
C PRO A 52 -9.51 -1.04 9.81
N GLN A 53 -10.76 -1.51 9.78
CA GLN A 53 -11.65 -1.35 8.63
C GLN A 53 -11.68 0.09 8.13
N GLY A 54 -11.52 0.27 6.81
CA GLY A 54 -11.53 1.58 6.16
C GLY A 54 -10.21 2.36 6.26
N ALA A 55 -9.26 1.97 7.13
CA ALA A 55 -7.99 2.66 7.27
C ALA A 55 -7.09 2.45 6.03
N ILE A 56 -6.40 3.52 5.63
CA ILE A 56 -5.37 3.44 4.59
C ILE A 56 -4.13 2.82 5.22
N HIS A 57 -3.64 1.72 4.66
CA HIS A 57 -2.43 1.05 5.14
C HIS A 57 -1.63 0.44 3.99
N PHE A 58 -0.43 -0.03 4.31
CA PHE A 58 0.46 -0.72 3.37
C PHE A 58 1.33 -1.74 4.11
N GLU A 59 1.83 -2.72 3.37
CA GLU A 59 2.91 -3.61 3.80
C GLU A 59 4.01 -3.61 2.75
N MET A 60 5.25 -3.45 3.21
CA MET A 60 6.44 -3.56 2.39
C MET A 60 7.34 -4.64 2.98
N ASN A 61 7.94 -5.47 2.14
CA ASN A 61 9.06 -6.31 2.50
C ASN A 61 10.34 -5.49 2.36
N PRO A 62 10.97 -5.03 3.46
CA PRO A 62 12.20 -4.27 3.39
C PRO A 62 13.44 -5.17 3.24
N SER A 63 13.31 -6.49 3.03
CA SER A 63 14.44 -7.43 2.93
C SER A 63 14.79 -7.78 1.48
N CYS A 64 15.95 -8.43 1.32
CA CYS A 64 16.39 -8.98 0.03
C CYS A 64 15.93 -10.44 -0.19
N GLU A 65 15.11 -10.98 0.70
CA GLU A 65 14.57 -12.34 0.66
C GLU A 65 13.04 -12.31 0.51
N ASP A 66 12.43 -13.44 0.16
CA ASP A 66 10.97 -13.55 0.07
C ASP A 66 10.31 -13.47 1.45
N ALA A 67 9.34 -12.55 1.59
CA ALA A 67 8.49 -12.46 2.76
C ALA A 67 7.21 -13.27 2.61
N MET A 68 6.88 -14.04 3.64
CA MET A 68 5.62 -14.76 3.80
C MET A 68 4.87 -14.20 5.01
N PHE A 69 3.60 -13.88 4.81
CA PHE A 69 2.70 -13.39 5.85
C PHE A 69 1.29 -13.93 5.62
N VAL A 70 0.44 -13.83 6.63
CA VAL A 70 -0.97 -14.20 6.56
C VAL A 70 -1.80 -12.96 6.89
N ALA A 71 -2.67 -12.58 5.97
CA ALA A 71 -3.72 -11.61 6.21
C ALA A 71 -5.02 -12.36 6.55
N GLY A 72 -5.59 -12.06 7.72
CA GLY A 72 -6.89 -12.55 8.17
C GLY A 72 -7.88 -11.40 8.25
N PHE A 73 -9.15 -11.68 7.97
CA PHE A 73 -10.19 -10.65 7.97
C PHE A 73 -11.35 -11.07 8.86
N ASN A 74 -12.00 -10.10 9.50
CA ASN A 74 -13.22 -10.33 10.28
C ASN A 74 -14.52 -10.31 9.42
N GLY A 75 -14.39 -10.38 8.10
CA GLY A 75 -15.50 -10.47 7.15
C GLY A 75 -15.13 -11.38 5.97
N GLU A 76 -16.08 -12.15 5.46
CA GLU A 76 -15.88 -13.08 4.34
C GLU A 76 -15.58 -12.35 3.02
N ASP A 77 -16.08 -11.13 2.88
CA ASP A 77 -15.84 -10.24 1.77
C ASP A 77 -15.28 -8.90 2.28
N PRO A 78 -13.96 -8.79 2.50
CA PRO A 78 -13.35 -7.58 3.04
C PRO A 78 -13.41 -6.40 2.05
N GLY A 79 -13.57 -6.70 0.75
CA GLY A 79 -13.28 -5.76 -0.34
C GLY A 79 -11.82 -5.30 -0.34
N VAL A 80 -11.36 -4.66 -1.40
CA VAL A 80 -10.04 -4.02 -1.42
C VAL A 80 -10.06 -2.81 -2.36
N ASN A 81 -9.52 -1.69 -1.90
CA ASN A 81 -9.38 -0.47 -2.69
C ASN A 81 -7.92 -0.01 -2.65
N GLN A 82 -7.24 -0.07 -3.79
CA GLN A 82 -5.95 0.61 -3.94
C GLN A 82 -6.20 2.11 -4.01
N VAL A 83 -5.60 2.87 -3.09
CA VAL A 83 -5.93 4.28 -2.90
C VAL A 83 -5.63 5.10 -4.16
N ALA A 84 -4.43 4.93 -4.74
CA ALA A 84 -4.02 5.68 -5.92
C ALA A 84 -4.92 5.37 -7.13
N GLN A 85 -5.12 4.08 -7.45
CA GLN A 85 -5.95 3.66 -8.59
C GLN A 85 -7.39 4.19 -8.48
N ARG A 86 -7.99 4.11 -7.28
CA ARG A 86 -9.37 4.56 -7.08
C ARG A 86 -9.51 6.07 -7.04
N PHE A 87 -8.53 6.78 -6.50
CA PHE A 87 -8.55 8.24 -6.47
C PHE A 87 -8.36 8.83 -7.87
N PHE A 88 -7.36 8.36 -8.63
CA PHE A 88 -7.06 8.87 -9.96
C PHE A 88 -8.00 8.33 -11.05
N GLY A 89 -8.72 7.23 -10.81
CA GLY A 89 -9.79 6.76 -11.71
C GLY A 89 -11.12 7.53 -11.61
N LEU A 90 -11.20 8.56 -10.75
CA LEU A 90 -12.30 9.52 -10.74
C LEU A 90 -12.19 10.48 -11.94
N PRO A 91 -13.26 11.22 -12.29
CA PRO A 91 -13.17 12.23 -13.35
C PRO A 91 -11.97 13.18 -13.12
N PRO A 92 -11.09 13.36 -14.13
CA PRO A 92 -9.83 14.10 -13.93
C PRO A 92 -9.99 15.56 -13.51
N ASP A 93 -11.11 16.20 -13.86
CA ASP A 93 -11.45 17.57 -13.42
C ASP A 93 -11.78 17.63 -11.93
N ILE A 94 -12.45 16.60 -11.40
CA ILE A 94 -12.74 16.46 -9.96
C ILE A 94 -11.46 16.19 -9.18
N VAL A 95 -10.60 15.30 -9.67
CA VAL A 95 -9.30 15.01 -9.05
C VAL A 95 -8.41 16.25 -9.09
N GLY A 96 -8.38 16.96 -10.22
CA GLY A 96 -7.64 18.21 -10.37
C GLY A 96 -8.08 19.26 -9.36
N ALA A 97 -9.39 19.45 -9.18
CA ALA A 97 -9.94 20.32 -8.15
C ALA A 97 -9.55 19.87 -6.73
N ALA A 98 -9.60 18.56 -6.44
CA ALA A 98 -9.21 18.01 -5.15
C ALA A 98 -7.71 18.17 -4.83
N LEU A 99 -6.86 18.18 -5.86
CA LEU A 99 -5.41 18.39 -5.75
C LEU A 99 -5.00 19.88 -5.76
N GLY A 100 -5.94 20.80 -5.56
CA GLY A 100 -5.66 22.24 -5.47
C GLY A 100 -5.65 22.96 -6.82
N GLY A 101 -6.38 22.45 -7.81
CA GLY A 101 -6.50 23.05 -9.14
C GLY A 101 -5.48 22.54 -10.16
N LEU A 102 -5.01 21.29 -9.99
CA LEU A 102 -4.14 20.63 -10.96
C LEU A 102 -4.89 20.45 -12.30
N GLY A 103 -4.20 20.61 -13.43
CA GLY A 103 -4.82 20.55 -14.74
C GLY A 103 -5.33 19.15 -15.09
N VAL A 104 -6.44 19.08 -15.84
CA VAL A 104 -7.03 17.81 -16.30
C VAL A 104 -6.01 16.92 -17.00
N GLN A 105 -5.19 17.48 -17.89
CA GLN A 105 -4.18 16.72 -18.62
C GLN A 105 -3.06 16.23 -17.70
N GLU A 106 -2.71 17.01 -16.67
CA GLU A 106 -1.68 16.62 -15.70
C GLU A 106 -2.16 15.43 -14.87
N VAL A 107 -3.42 15.47 -14.41
CA VAL A 107 -4.06 14.34 -13.71
C VAL A 107 -4.12 13.10 -14.59
N ALA A 108 -4.59 13.24 -15.84
CA ALA A 108 -4.66 12.12 -16.78
C ALA A 108 -3.27 11.52 -17.08
N ASN A 109 -2.23 12.35 -17.11
CA ASN A 109 -0.87 11.88 -17.25
C ASN A 109 -0.38 11.12 -16.03
N LEU A 110 -0.71 11.57 -14.82
CA LEU A 110 -0.35 10.88 -13.56
C LEU A 110 -0.98 9.49 -13.48
N GLU A 111 -2.23 9.33 -13.93
CA GLU A 111 -2.93 8.04 -13.94
C GLU A 111 -2.13 6.96 -14.70
N ASN A 112 -1.47 7.31 -15.81
CA ASN A 112 -0.66 6.37 -16.61
C ASN A 112 0.59 5.85 -15.88
N TYR A 113 1.01 6.49 -14.78
CA TYR A 113 2.15 6.04 -13.97
C TYR A 113 1.73 5.19 -12.78
N ILE A 114 0.43 4.97 -12.56
CA ILE A 114 -0.07 4.23 -11.41
C ILE A 114 0.00 2.74 -11.70
N PRO A 115 0.85 1.99 -10.98
CA PRO A 115 1.02 0.56 -11.19
C PRO A 115 -0.15 -0.27 -10.65
N ASP A 116 -0.08 -1.59 -10.89
CA ASP A 116 -0.91 -2.59 -10.21
C ASP A 116 -0.67 -2.62 -8.69
N ASN A 117 -1.42 -3.45 -7.96
CA ASN A 117 -1.49 -3.43 -6.50
C ASN A 117 -0.23 -3.92 -5.76
N VAL A 118 0.52 -4.86 -6.34
CA VAL A 118 1.77 -5.38 -5.77
C VAL A 118 2.95 -4.91 -6.62
N ILE A 119 3.82 -4.10 -6.01
CA ILE A 119 4.83 -3.34 -6.74
C ILE A 119 6.21 -3.50 -6.11
N LEU A 120 7.25 -3.07 -6.84
CA LEU A 120 8.54 -2.82 -6.23
C LEU A 120 8.43 -1.60 -5.31
N GLY A 121 8.82 -1.79 -4.06
CA GLY A 121 8.80 -0.82 -2.97
C GLY A 121 9.84 0.28 -3.15
N VAL A 122 10.42 0.75 -2.05
CA VAL A 122 11.29 1.94 -2.08
C VAL A 122 12.66 1.71 -2.73
N ASP A 123 13.17 2.73 -3.43
CA ASP A 123 14.42 2.67 -4.19
C ASP A 123 15.65 2.33 -3.34
N GLU A 124 15.65 2.75 -2.07
CA GLU A 124 16.71 2.41 -1.12
C GLU A 124 16.85 0.88 -0.95
N CYS A 125 15.72 0.17 -0.85
CA CYS A 125 15.73 -1.28 -0.75
C CYS A 125 16.25 -1.92 -2.03
N LEU A 126 15.75 -1.46 -3.17
CA LEU A 126 16.14 -1.96 -4.49
C LEU A 126 17.65 -1.82 -4.70
N LYS A 127 18.20 -0.65 -4.40
CA LYS A 127 19.64 -0.38 -4.49
C LYS A 127 20.45 -1.30 -3.57
N ARG A 128 20.01 -1.48 -2.32
CA ARG A 128 20.69 -2.35 -1.35
C ARG A 128 20.66 -3.82 -1.77
N CYS A 129 19.56 -4.27 -2.37
CA CYS A 129 19.37 -5.66 -2.79
C CYS A 129 19.83 -5.93 -4.24
N GLY A 130 20.33 -4.92 -4.96
CA GLY A 130 20.77 -5.06 -6.36
C GLY A 130 19.63 -5.38 -7.33
N ILE A 131 18.42 -4.89 -7.05
CA ILE A 131 17.22 -5.13 -7.86
C ILE A 131 17.00 -3.92 -8.78
N GLU A 132 16.88 -4.16 -10.09
CA GLU A 132 16.54 -3.11 -11.05
C GLU A 132 15.02 -2.92 -11.13
N ARG A 133 14.57 -1.66 -11.10
CA ARG A 133 13.17 -1.32 -11.36
C ARG A 133 12.92 -1.44 -12.86
N VAL A 134 12.42 -2.59 -13.29
CA VAL A 134 11.91 -2.74 -14.66
C VAL A 134 10.63 -1.91 -14.77
N ALA A 135 10.52 -1.05 -15.78
CA ALA A 135 9.31 -0.27 -16.01
C ALA A 135 8.13 -1.23 -16.16
N GLN A 136 7.04 -0.95 -15.43
CA GLN A 136 5.77 -1.68 -15.57
C GLN A 136 4.98 -1.11 -16.75
#